data_AF-A0A9D7LH20-F1
#
_entry.id   AF-A0A9D7LH20-F1
#
_cell.length_a   1.000
_cell.length_b   1.000
_cell.length_c   1.000
_cell.angle_alpha   90.00
_cell.angle_beta   90.00
_cell.angle_gamma   90.00
#
_symmetry.space_group_name_H-M   'P 1'
#
loop_
_entity.id
_entity.type
_entity.pdbx_description
1 polymer ?
#
loop_
_entity_poly.entity_id
_entity_poly.type
_entity_poly.pdbx_seq_one_letter_code
_entity_poly.pdbx_strand_id
1 'polypeptide(L)'
;MGLFWTGVFDGTAWTVLTDDDEGSAQASPQALPPGALVVTIHDSDIGSVSYAPVEGDGDGDSDGGDRTAFVGFTPRSYFEDDAAPSADPDVEARGLAAWAGRYRGVTPTADQVRALLAADGDEFDESDDPFVESKVAKLLGVLGVPVPEDLGGWGVDGLDSTERSWDR
;
A
#
# COMPACT_ATOMS: atom_id res chain seq x y z
N MET A 1 0.72 -17.22 9.05
CA MET A 1 -0.08 -15.99 8.99
C MET A 1 -1.26 -16.26 8.10
N GLY A 2 -2.46 -15.86 8.52
CA GLY A 2 -3.61 -15.90 7.65
C GLY A 2 -3.52 -14.76 6.64
N LEU A 3 -3.83 -15.04 5.38
CA LEU A 3 -4.05 -13.99 4.40
C LEU A 3 -5.44 -13.40 4.65
N PHE A 4 -5.54 -12.09 4.84
CA PHE A 4 -6.82 -11.41 4.98
C PHE A 4 -7.35 -11.01 3.60
N TRP A 5 -6.52 -10.37 2.79
CA TRP A 5 -6.93 -9.86 1.48
C TRP A 5 -5.72 -9.66 0.56
N THR A 6 -5.88 -9.97 -0.73
CA THR A 6 -4.93 -9.56 -1.78
C THR A 6 -5.68 -9.03 -2.98
N GLY A 7 -5.18 -7.94 -3.56
CA GLY A 7 -5.69 -7.41 -4.82
C GLY A 7 -4.59 -6.88 -5.72
N VAL A 8 -4.81 -7.02 -7.01
CA VAL A 8 -4.01 -6.39 -8.06
C VAL A 8 -4.84 -5.28 -8.68
N PHE A 9 -4.28 -4.07 -8.70
CA PHE A 9 -4.86 -2.98 -9.47
C PHE A 9 -4.06 -2.81 -10.75
N ASP A 10 -4.74 -2.88 -11.90
CA ASP A 10 -4.11 -2.92 -13.23
C ASP A 10 -3.86 -1.54 -13.86
N GLY A 11 -4.09 -0.47 -13.11
CA GLY A 11 -4.13 0.91 -13.62
C GLY A 11 -5.55 1.46 -13.72
N THR A 12 -6.57 0.60 -13.74
CA THR A 12 -7.98 0.98 -13.91
C THR A 12 -8.92 0.33 -12.91
N ALA A 13 -8.76 -0.96 -12.61
CA ALA A 13 -9.67 -1.73 -11.78
C ALA A 13 -8.92 -2.71 -10.88
N TRP A 14 -9.59 -3.12 -9.80
CA TRP A 14 -9.10 -4.15 -8.89
C TRP A 14 -9.53 -5.53 -9.36
N THR A 15 -8.59 -6.47 -9.27
CA THR A 15 -8.84 -7.91 -9.28
C THR A 15 -8.46 -8.46 -7.92
N VAL A 16 -9.44 -8.93 -7.15
CA VAL A 16 -9.20 -9.61 -5.87
C VAL A 16 -8.70 -11.02 -6.17
N LEU A 17 -7.59 -11.40 -5.53
CA LEU A 17 -7.03 -12.75 -5.63
C LEU A 17 -7.59 -13.61 -4.49
N THR A 18 -8.00 -14.83 -4.80
CA THR A 18 -8.54 -15.78 -3.82
C THR A 18 -7.47 -16.76 -3.34
N ASP A 19 -7.75 -17.56 -2.30
CA ASP A 19 -6.82 -18.59 -1.78
C ASP A 19 -6.31 -19.55 -2.89
N ASP A 20 -7.12 -19.81 -3.92
CA ASP A 20 -6.72 -20.65 -5.07
C ASP A 20 -5.67 -19.98 -5.99
N ASP A 21 -5.47 -18.66 -5.86
CA ASP A 21 -4.53 -17.84 -6.62
C ASP A 21 -3.27 -17.44 -5.83
N GLU A 22 -3.12 -17.91 -4.58
CA GLU A 22 -2.04 -17.48 -3.65
C GLU A 22 -0.62 -17.66 -4.20
N GLY A 23 -0.39 -18.72 -4.98
CA GLY A 23 0.91 -18.94 -5.64
C GLY A 23 1.26 -17.89 -6.71
N SER A 24 0.28 -17.09 -7.14
CA SER A 24 0.39 -16.06 -8.19
C SER A 24 0.48 -14.64 -7.63
N ALA A 25 0.08 -14.43 -6.37
CA ALA A 25 0.07 -13.13 -5.68
C ALA A 25 1.47 -12.59 -5.38
N GLN A 26 2.48 -13.46 -5.29
CA GLN A 26 3.90 -13.08 -5.21
C GLN A 26 4.45 -12.74 -6.60
N ALA A 27 3.77 -11.86 -7.33
CA ALA A 27 4.36 -11.24 -8.50
C ALA A 27 5.51 -10.35 -8.04
N SER A 28 6.73 -10.63 -8.51
CA SER A 28 7.87 -9.74 -8.25
C SER A 28 7.48 -8.30 -8.63
N PRO A 29 7.72 -7.28 -7.78
CA PRO A 29 7.38 -5.89 -8.10
C PRO A 29 8.01 -5.40 -9.42
N GLN A 30 9.12 -6.03 -9.83
CA GLN A 30 9.82 -5.80 -11.09
C GLN A 30 9.07 -6.30 -12.34
N ALA A 31 8.10 -7.20 -12.18
CA ALA A 31 7.30 -7.78 -13.25
C ALA A 31 5.91 -7.12 -13.40
N LEU A 32 5.56 -6.16 -12.54
CA LEU A 32 4.28 -5.45 -12.62
C LEU A 32 4.23 -4.55 -13.85
N PRO A 33 3.10 -4.53 -14.59
CA PRO A 33 2.95 -3.62 -15.72
C PRO A 33 2.91 -2.16 -15.25
N PRO A 34 3.30 -1.19 -16.11
CA PRO A 34 3.30 0.23 -15.76
C PRO A 34 1.95 0.70 -15.17
N GLY A 35 2.01 1.41 -14.05
CA GLY A 35 0.80 1.91 -13.38
C GLY A 35 0.00 0.86 -12.60
N ALA A 36 0.47 -0.39 -12.53
CA ALA A 36 -0.11 -1.39 -11.66
C ALA A 36 0.48 -1.35 -10.24
N LEU A 37 -0.29 -1.86 -9.30
CA LEU A 37 0.12 -2.14 -7.93
C LEU A 37 -0.50 -3.44 -7.43
N VAL A 38 0.13 -4.04 -6.44
CA VAL A 38 -0.38 -5.19 -5.69
C VAL A 38 -0.44 -4.79 -4.23
N VAL A 39 -1.55 -5.10 -3.58
CA VAL A 39 -1.73 -4.93 -2.14
C VAL A 39 -2.02 -6.28 -1.53
N THR A 40 -1.31 -6.60 -0.46
CA THR A 40 -1.51 -7.80 0.34
C THR A 40 -1.65 -7.39 1.79
N ILE A 41 -2.68 -7.90 2.46
CA ILE A 41 -2.97 -7.66 3.87
C ILE A 41 -3.06 -9.01 4.56
N HIS A 42 -2.30 -9.15 5.65
CA HIS A 42 -2.31 -10.30 6.52
C HIS A 42 -3.12 -9.99 7.79
N ASP A 43 -3.69 -11.03 8.39
CA ASP A 43 -4.38 -10.99 9.69
C ASP A 43 -3.49 -10.54 10.87
N SER A 44 -2.19 -10.41 10.61
CA SER A 44 -1.11 -10.16 11.55
C SER A 44 -0.69 -8.69 11.55
N ASP A 45 -1.58 -7.77 11.17
CA ASP A 45 -1.32 -6.33 11.06
C ASP A 45 -0.16 -5.96 10.12
N ILE A 46 0.10 -6.81 9.11
CA ILE A 46 1.08 -6.55 8.05
C ILE A 46 0.34 -6.30 6.75
N GLY A 47 0.49 -5.09 6.22
CA GLY A 47 0.10 -4.71 4.88
C GLY A 47 1.35 -4.49 4.03
N SER A 48 1.33 -4.90 2.76
CA SER A 48 2.36 -4.54 1.80
C SER A 48 1.76 -4.00 0.52
N VAL A 49 2.46 -3.03 -0.08
CA VAL A 49 2.10 -2.40 -1.35
C VAL A 49 3.28 -2.50 -2.29
N SER A 50 3.17 -3.34 -3.31
CA SER A 50 4.16 -3.48 -4.38
C SER A 50 3.73 -2.68 -5.59
N TYR A 51 4.63 -1.91 -6.20
CA TYR A 51 4.27 -1.02 -7.31
C TYR A 51 5.26 -1.10 -8.48
N ALA A 52 4.74 -0.87 -9.68
CA ALA A 52 5.53 -0.84 -10.89
C ALA A 52 6.51 0.35 -10.90
N PRO A 53 7.68 0.23 -11.55
CA PRO A 53 8.59 1.36 -11.70
C PRO A 53 7.95 2.49 -12.53
N VAL A 54 8.39 3.73 -12.26
CA VAL A 54 8.15 4.85 -13.15
C VAL A 54 9.13 4.73 -14.34
N GLU A 55 8.61 4.47 -15.54
CA GLU A 55 9.46 4.42 -16.74
C GLU A 55 9.89 5.82 -17.19
N GLY A 56 11.18 6.02 -17.44
CA GLY A 56 11.72 7.23 -18.09
C GLY A 56 12.66 8.09 -17.25
N ASP A 57 12.92 7.72 -16.00
CA ASP A 57 14.05 8.27 -15.24
C ASP A 57 15.34 7.70 -15.86
N GLY A 58 16.03 8.54 -16.64
CA GLY A 58 17.20 8.16 -17.42
C GLY A 58 18.29 7.51 -16.58
N ASP A 59 19.00 6.55 -17.19
CA ASP A 59 20.23 5.93 -16.68
C ASP A 59 20.18 5.43 -15.22
N GLY A 60 19.49 4.31 -15.01
CA GLY A 60 20.00 3.25 -14.13
C GLY A 60 20.07 3.52 -12.62
N ASP A 61 19.36 4.52 -12.09
CA ASP A 61 19.30 4.80 -10.66
C ASP A 61 17.88 5.23 -10.25
N SER A 62 16.90 4.34 -10.46
CA SER A 62 15.76 4.32 -9.53
C SER A 62 16.33 3.75 -8.24
N ASP A 63 16.72 4.64 -7.32
CA ASP A 63 17.25 4.39 -5.97
C ASP A 63 16.87 2.98 -5.51
N GLY A 64 17.86 2.09 -5.38
CA GLY A 64 17.72 0.63 -5.35
C GLY A 64 17.02 0.04 -4.12
N GLY A 65 15.99 0.71 -3.61
CA GLY A 65 15.09 0.19 -2.59
C GLY A 65 14.13 -0.86 -3.15
N ASP A 66 13.68 -1.75 -2.27
CA ASP A 66 12.61 -2.67 -2.57
C ASP A 66 11.35 -1.86 -2.93
N ARG A 67 10.69 -2.22 -4.04
CA ARG A 67 9.47 -1.54 -4.53
C ARG A 67 8.23 -2.03 -3.81
N THR A 68 8.40 -2.34 -2.53
CA THR A 68 7.41 -2.90 -1.65
C THR A 68 7.43 -2.05 -0.39
N ALA A 69 6.39 -1.27 -0.21
CA ALA A 69 6.19 -0.49 1.00
C ALA A 69 5.39 -1.30 2.02
N PHE A 70 5.75 -1.24 3.30
CA PHE A 70 4.99 -1.90 4.35
C PHE A 70 4.11 -0.91 5.11
N VAL A 71 2.94 -1.36 5.54
CA VAL A 71 1.97 -0.63 6.36
C VAL A 71 1.64 -1.52 7.55
N GLY A 72 1.56 -0.94 8.75
CA GLY A 72 1.40 -1.76 9.95
C GLY A 72 2.74 -2.12 10.55
N PHE A 73 3.08 -3.40 10.52
CA PHE A 73 4.41 -3.90 10.85
C PHE A 73 5.24 -4.24 9.60
N THR A 74 6.55 -4.10 9.72
CA THR A 74 7.48 -4.73 8.77
C THR A 74 7.64 -6.23 9.11
N PRO A 75 7.94 -7.10 8.13
CA PRO A 75 8.21 -8.51 8.42
C PRO A 75 9.33 -8.69 9.44
N ARG A 76 10.40 -7.89 9.34
CA ARG A 76 11.52 -7.92 10.30
C ARG A 76 11.05 -7.61 11.72
N SER A 77 10.23 -6.58 11.91
CA SER A 77 9.74 -6.19 13.23
C SER A 77 8.74 -7.21 13.80
N TYR A 78 7.82 -7.71 12.98
CA TYR A 78 6.80 -8.65 13.44
C TYR A 78 7.36 -10.02 13.79
N PHE A 79 8.27 -10.55 12.95
CA PHE A 79 8.87 -11.87 13.16
C PHE A 79 10.12 -11.84 14.05
N GLU A 80 10.59 -10.65 14.43
CA GLU A 80 11.88 -10.44 15.09
C GLU A 80 13.04 -11.10 14.30
N ASP A 81 12.97 -11.03 12.96
CA ASP A 81 13.90 -11.70 12.04
C ASP A 81 14.76 -10.69 11.28
N ASP A 82 15.95 -10.40 11.82
CA ASP A 82 16.94 -9.51 11.20
C ASP A 82 17.41 -9.98 9.81
N ALA A 83 17.18 -11.24 9.44
CA ALA A 83 17.51 -11.75 8.10
C ALA A 83 16.46 -11.38 7.04
N ALA A 84 15.26 -10.97 7.44
CA ALA A 84 14.25 -10.42 6.52
C ALA A 84 14.77 -9.12 5.89
N PRO A 85 14.34 -8.75 4.66
CA PRO A 85 14.70 -7.47 4.05
C PRO A 85 14.33 -6.28 4.94
N SER A 86 15.17 -5.24 4.92
CA SER A 86 14.92 -4.00 5.67
C SER A 86 13.94 -3.13 4.89
N ALA A 87 12.96 -2.55 5.58
CA ALA A 87 12.14 -1.49 4.99
C ALA A 87 12.89 -0.15 5.01
N ASP A 88 12.81 0.61 3.91
CA ASP A 88 13.24 2.01 3.85
C ASP A 88 12.03 2.88 3.48
N PRO A 89 11.21 3.27 4.47
CA PRO A 89 9.96 3.96 4.20
C PRO A 89 10.17 5.35 3.60
N ASP A 90 11.36 5.96 3.72
CA ASP A 90 11.66 7.23 3.06
C ASP A 90 11.88 7.05 1.55
N VAL A 91 12.58 5.98 1.16
CA VAL A 91 12.76 5.60 -0.26
C VAL A 91 11.43 5.15 -0.87
N GLU A 92 10.71 4.27 -0.18
CA GLU A 92 9.41 3.74 -0.60
C GLU A 92 8.36 4.86 -0.77
N ALA A 93 8.31 5.81 0.17
CA ALA A 93 7.38 6.93 0.10
C ALA A 93 7.63 7.84 -1.12
N ARG A 94 8.91 8.10 -1.46
CA ARG A 94 9.27 8.87 -2.66
C ARG A 94 8.87 8.12 -3.92
N GLY A 95 9.12 6.81 -3.96
CA GLY A 95 8.75 5.96 -5.10
C GLY A 95 7.24 5.93 -5.33
N LEU A 96 6.46 5.73 -4.27
CA LEU A 96 4.99 5.76 -4.33
C LEU A 96 4.43 7.13 -4.74
N ALA A 97 4.99 8.22 -4.20
CA ALA A 97 4.59 9.58 -4.60
C ALA A 97 4.89 9.86 -6.08
N ALA A 98 6.05 9.45 -6.57
CA ALA A 98 6.40 9.57 -7.98
C ALA A 98 5.49 8.70 -8.87
N TRP A 99 5.22 7.46 -8.46
CA TRP A 99 4.28 6.57 -9.14
C TRP A 99 2.88 7.18 -9.25
N ALA A 100 2.37 7.76 -8.15
CA ALA A 100 1.06 8.41 -8.14
C ALA A 100 1.05 9.63 -9.07
N GLY A 101 2.11 10.45 -9.03
CA GLY A 101 2.26 11.59 -9.94
C GLY A 101 2.24 11.17 -11.41
N ARG A 102 2.93 10.08 -11.73
CA ARG A 102 3.05 9.57 -13.10
C ARG A 102 1.76 8.96 -13.62
N TYR A 103 1.15 8.06 -12.86
CA TYR A 103 0.10 7.17 -13.37
C TYR A 103 -1.31 7.58 -12.92
N ARG A 104 -1.42 8.36 -11.84
CA ARG A 104 -2.70 8.78 -11.25
C ARG A 104 -2.98 10.26 -11.43
N GLY A 105 -1.97 11.05 -11.77
CA GLY A 105 -2.09 12.50 -11.92
C GLY A 105 -2.31 13.23 -10.59
N VAL A 106 -2.09 12.56 -9.46
CA VAL A 106 -2.10 13.15 -8.11
C VAL A 106 -0.67 13.25 -7.60
N THR A 107 -0.34 14.32 -6.89
CA THR A 107 1.03 14.57 -6.42
C THR A 107 1.06 14.64 -4.88
N PRO A 108 0.88 13.51 -4.18
CA PRO A 108 1.07 13.49 -2.73
C PRO A 108 2.53 13.82 -2.39
N THR A 109 2.76 14.42 -1.22
CA THR A 109 4.13 14.63 -0.74
C THR A 109 4.69 13.31 -0.22
N ALA A 110 6.02 13.15 -0.29
CA ALA A 110 6.68 11.99 0.32
C ALA A 110 6.35 11.89 1.82
N ASP A 111 6.27 13.02 2.53
CA ASP A 111 5.91 13.03 3.96
C ASP A 111 4.48 12.50 4.22
N GLN A 112 3.51 12.81 3.35
CA GLN A 112 2.14 12.29 3.46
C GLN A 112 2.09 10.77 3.30
N VAL A 113 2.89 10.24 2.36
CA VAL A 113 2.99 8.79 2.14
C VAL A 113 3.76 8.14 3.29
N ARG A 114 4.90 8.70 3.68
CA ARG A 114 5.80 8.22 4.74
C ARG A 114 5.11 8.07 6.09
N ALA A 115 4.17 8.96 6.42
CA ALA A 115 3.38 8.90 7.65
C ALA A 115 2.47 7.66 7.74
N LEU A 116 2.23 6.97 6.63
CA LEU A 116 1.41 5.76 6.56
C LEU A 116 2.25 4.47 6.43
N LEU A 117 3.57 4.58 6.27
CA LEU A 117 4.47 3.44 6.10
C LEU A 117 5.09 3.00 7.42
N ALA A 118 5.27 1.70 7.56
CA ALA A 118 5.98 1.08 8.68
C ALA A 118 7.50 1.22 8.52
N ALA A 119 8.21 1.36 9.62
CA ALA A 119 9.67 1.28 9.67
C ALA A 119 10.13 0.11 10.55
N ASP A 120 11.34 -0.38 10.31
CA ASP A 120 11.93 -1.40 11.17
C ASP A 120 12.14 -0.86 12.59
N GLY A 121 11.64 -1.61 13.59
CA GLY A 121 11.78 -1.26 15.01
C GLY A 121 10.81 -0.20 15.52
N ASP A 122 9.90 0.31 14.68
CA ASP A 122 8.79 1.16 15.13
C ASP A 122 7.72 0.27 15.79
N GLU A 123 7.23 0.72 16.95
CA GLU A 123 6.01 0.15 17.54
C GLU A 123 4.82 0.61 16.68
N PHE A 124 3.97 -0.32 16.27
CA PHE A 124 2.76 0.03 15.54
C PHE A 124 1.87 0.90 16.42
N ASP A 125 1.72 2.17 16.04
CA ASP A 125 0.81 3.07 16.74
C ASP A 125 -0.64 2.69 16.40
N GLU A 126 -1.22 1.88 17.27
CA GLU A 126 -2.62 1.43 17.24
C GLU A 126 -3.61 2.56 17.60
N SER A 127 -3.13 3.72 18.10
CA SER A 127 -4.00 4.74 18.69
C SER A 127 -4.74 5.61 17.68
N ASP A 128 -4.14 5.87 16.51
CA ASP A 128 -4.76 6.65 15.42
C ASP A 128 -5.55 5.78 14.44
N ASP A 129 -5.04 4.58 14.12
CA ASP A 129 -5.70 3.59 13.27
C ASP A 129 -5.35 2.17 13.75
N PRO A 130 -6.26 1.51 14.49
CA PRO A 130 -5.97 0.23 15.12
C PRO A 130 -5.87 -0.93 14.12
N PHE A 131 -6.28 -0.72 12.86
CA PHE A 131 -6.34 -1.76 11.84
C PHE A 131 -5.48 -1.39 10.64
N VAL A 132 -4.64 -2.32 10.20
CA VAL A 132 -3.77 -2.13 9.03
C VAL A 132 -4.58 -1.86 7.76
N GLU A 133 -5.77 -2.45 7.63
CA GLU A 133 -6.72 -2.24 6.54
C GLU A 133 -7.12 -0.76 6.41
N SER A 134 -7.30 -0.09 7.55
CA SER A 134 -7.67 1.34 7.60
C SER A 134 -6.51 2.20 7.09
N LYS A 135 -5.28 1.92 7.52
CA LYS A 135 -4.07 2.62 7.05
C LYS A 135 -3.80 2.36 5.57
N VAL A 136 -4.00 1.13 5.10
CA VAL A 136 -3.89 0.79 3.67
C VAL A 136 -4.95 1.53 2.85
N ALA A 137 -6.20 1.56 3.29
CA ALA A 137 -7.25 2.32 2.61
C ALA A 137 -6.92 3.83 2.52
N LYS A 138 -6.39 4.42 3.60
CA LYS A 138 -5.91 5.81 3.61
C LYS A 138 -4.76 6.02 2.61
N LEU A 139 -3.79 5.10 2.59
CA LEU A 139 -2.68 5.14 1.65
C LEU A 139 -3.17 5.11 0.20
N LEU A 140 -4.08 4.20 -0.14
CA LEU A 140 -4.70 4.14 -1.46
C LEU A 140 -5.40 5.46 -1.83
N GLY A 141 -6.12 6.06 -0.88
CA GLY A 141 -6.74 7.37 -1.05
C GLY A 141 -5.72 8.49 -1.35
N VAL A 142 -4.61 8.54 -0.60
CA VAL A 142 -3.51 9.50 -0.83
C VAL A 142 -2.87 9.32 -2.22
N LEU A 143 -2.73 8.07 -2.67
CA LEU A 143 -2.21 7.73 -3.99
C LEU A 143 -3.22 7.93 -5.13
N GLY A 144 -4.47 8.32 -4.82
CA GLY A 144 -5.53 8.51 -5.81
C GLY A 144 -6.00 7.19 -6.44
N VAL A 145 -5.76 6.07 -5.76
CA VAL A 145 -6.22 4.73 -6.14
C VAL A 145 -7.62 4.49 -5.56
N PRO A 146 -8.59 3.97 -6.33
CA PRO A 146 -9.90 3.63 -5.77
C PRO A 146 -9.71 2.64 -4.62
N VAL A 147 -10.39 2.83 -3.50
CA VAL A 147 -10.34 1.88 -2.39
C VAL A 147 -11.25 0.69 -2.74
N PRO A 148 -10.77 -0.57 -2.67
CA PRO A 148 -11.61 -1.76 -2.82
C PRO A 148 -12.80 -1.74 -1.85
N GLU A 149 -13.94 -2.27 -2.25
CA GLU A 149 -15.14 -2.29 -1.39
C GLU A 149 -14.91 -2.99 -0.05
N ASP A 150 -14.13 -4.08 -0.05
CA ASP A 150 -13.76 -4.83 1.14
C ASP A 150 -12.93 -4.00 2.14
N LEU A 151 -12.19 -3.00 1.65
CA LEU A 151 -11.40 -2.06 2.45
C LEU A 151 -12.15 -0.76 2.74
N GLY A 152 -13.20 -0.46 1.97
CA GLY A 152 -13.97 0.78 2.08
C GLY A 152 -14.67 0.94 3.43
N GLY A 153 -15.07 -0.18 4.07
CA GLY A 153 -15.66 -0.16 5.42
C GLY A 153 -14.71 0.29 6.53
N TRP A 154 -13.40 0.35 6.25
CA TRP A 154 -12.36 0.67 7.22
C TRP A 154 -11.77 2.07 7.03
N GLY A 155 -12.03 2.73 5.89
CA GLY A 155 -11.25 3.90 5.46
C GLY A 155 -12.01 5.13 4.96
N VAL A 156 -13.35 5.18 4.98
CA VAL A 156 -14.08 6.29 4.30
C VAL A 156 -15.10 7.08 5.14
N ASP A 157 -15.28 6.81 6.43
CA ASP A 157 -16.22 7.60 7.27
C ASP A 157 -15.80 9.07 7.50
N GLY A 158 -14.61 9.48 7.02
CA GLY A 158 -14.07 10.83 7.21
C GLY A 158 -14.09 11.78 6.01
N LEU A 159 -14.35 11.31 4.77
CA LEU A 159 -14.16 12.14 3.56
C LEU A 159 -15.39 12.32 2.66
N ASP A 160 -16.56 11.79 3.01
CA ASP A 160 -17.82 12.12 2.33
C ASP A 160 -19.01 12.15 3.30
N SER A 161 -18.96 13.04 4.30
CA SER A 161 -20.15 13.45 5.05
C SER A 161 -20.79 14.69 4.42
N THR A 162 -21.13 14.62 3.13
CA THR A 162 -22.08 15.59 2.54
C THR A 162 -23.45 14.93 2.44
N GLU A 163 -24.25 15.15 3.48
CA GLU A 163 -25.71 15.26 3.43
C GLU A 163 -26.49 14.15 2.71
N ARG A 164 -26.75 13.03 3.40
CA ARG A 164 -28.04 12.34 3.23
C ARG A 164 -29.00 12.77 4.33
N SER A 165 -29.69 13.88 4.05
CA SER A 165 -30.95 14.24 4.70
C SER A 165 -31.89 13.05 4.66
N TRP A 166 -32.23 12.51 5.83
CA TRP A 166 -33.38 11.63 6.01
C TRP A 166 -34.56 12.48 6.46
N ASP A 167 -35.33 12.97 5.49
CA ASP A 167 -36.70 13.42 5.71
C ASP A 167 -37.58 12.17 5.87
N ARG A 168 -38.08 11.93 7.10
CA ARG A 168 -39.39 11.33 7.30
C ARG A 168 -39.99 11.64 8.67
#